data_AF-A0A961PJN4-F1
#
_entry.id   AF-A0A961PJN4-F1
#
_cell.length_a   1.000
_cell.length_b   1.000
_cell.length_c   1.000
_cell.angle_alpha   90.00
_cell.angle_beta   90.00
_cell.angle_gamma   90.00
#
_symmetry.space_group_name_H-M   'P 1'
#
loop_
_entity.id
_entity.type
_entity.pdbx_description
1 polymer ?
#
loop_
_entity_poly.entity_id
_entity_poly.type
_entity_poly.pdbx_seq_one_letter_code
_entity_poly.pdbx_strand_id
1 'polypeptide(L)'
;MQPDNDPFFTNPARAKMLAARVLEFAPHTDLFLEPAAGDGAFLQYLPTPAIGIDIDPRAEGILKADFFEWRAPSWAKSIAVITNPPFGHAGNRAVEYYNHAATMAETIAMILPASFRKASMLSRLDPRFELVEELDLPDEPFRRDGEIHRVNVVFQIWRRTGIERPAPLKPTTHRDFEFVRSIDEADFAVRRVGARAGAILDIPPTCNGRKGLARSSNYFVRAAGVSADAVRATMAAIDFSDARASNVKVPSIAKTEIVTLYDAMKWLRGQTSVADRSARPSFEHS
;
A
#
# COMPACT_ATOMS: atom_id res chain seq x y z
N MET A 1 21.69 15.41 -17.80
CA MET A 1 20.75 14.41 -17.25
C MET A 1 20.79 14.56 -15.76
N GLN A 2 19.67 14.88 -15.10
CA GLN A 2 19.63 14.90 -13.63
C GLN A 2 19.76 13.46 -13.13
N PRO A 3 20.65 13.17 -12.16
CA PRO A 3 20.71 11.85 -11.57
C PRO A 3 19.53 11.69 -10.61
N ASP A 4 18.40 11.17 -11.10
CA ASP A 4 17.26 10.71 -10.28
C ASP A 4 17.58 9.38 -9.56
N ASN A 5 18.81 9.22 -9.06
CA ASN A 5 19.35 7.94 -8.57
C ASN A 5 19.90 8.07 -7.15
N ASP A 6 19.16 8.76 -6.28
CA ASP A 6 19.53 8.79 -4.88
C ASP A 6 19.32 7.41 -4.24
N PRO A 7 20.34 6.87 -3.55
CA PRO A 7 20.34 5.50 -3.07
C PRO A 7 19.45 5.32 -1.85
N PHE A 8 18.62 4.27 -1.87
CA PHE A 8 18.05 3.70 -0.65
C PHE A 8 19.12 2.86 0.05
N PHE A 9 19.24 3.01 1.36
CA PHE A 9 20.19 2.23 2.15
C PHE A 9 19.43 1.32 3.10
N THR A 10 19.66 0.02 3.00
CA THR A 10 19.06 -0.95 3.92
C THR A 10 20.02 -1.18 5.08
N ASN A 11 19.61 -0.81 6.30
CA ASN A 11 20.42 -1.07 7.50
C ASN A 11 20.76 -2.58 7.62
N PRO A 12 22.02 -2.99 7.86
CA PRO A 12 22.40 -4.40 7.96
C PRO A 12 21.58 -5.23 8.96
N ALA A 13 21.24 -4.68 10.12
CA ALA A 13 20.40 -5.38 11.10
C ALA A 13 19.00 -5.65 10.55
N ARG A 14 18.46 -4.72 9.77
CA ARG A 14 17.18 -4.89 9.08
C ARG A 14 17.32 -5.88 7.93
N ALA A 15 18.38 -5.77 7.11
CA ALA A 15 18.63 -6.69 6.01
C ALA A 15 18.68 -8.15 6.52
N LYS A 16 19.37 -8.40 7.65
CA LYS A 16 19.41 -9.70 8.32
C LYS A 16 18.03 -10.21 8.71
N MET A 17 17.23 -9.37 9.38
CA MET A 17 15.88 -9.72 9.81
C MET A 17 14.98 -10.07 8.63
N LEU A 18 14.96 -9.23 7.59
CA LEU A 18 14.12 -9.42 6.41
C LEU A 18 14.57 -10.61 5.57
N ALA A 19 15.89 -10.83 5.42
CA ALA A 19 16.42 -12.03 4.77
C ALA A 19 15.95 -13.29 5.51
N ALA A 20 16.02 -13.32 6.84
CA ALA A 20 15.53 -14.46 7.63
C ALA A 20 14.04 -14.76 7.36
N ARG A 21 13.19 -13.72 7.24
CA ARG A 21 11.79 -13.90 6.85
C ARG A 21 11.66 -14.54 5.48
N VAL A 22 12.38 -14.05 4.47
CA VAL A 22 12.34 -14.63 3.11
C VAL A 22 12.73 -16.11 3.11
N LEU A 23 13.69 -16.52 3.94
CA LEU A 23 14.10 -17.92 4.05
C LEU A 23 12.99 -18.83 4.63
N GLU A 24 12.08 -18.29 5.45
CA GLU A 24 10.90 -19.04 5.91
C GLU A 24 9.90 -19.32 4.77
N PHE A 25 9.78 -18.41 3.80
CA PHE A 25 8.84 -18.52 2.67
C PHE A 25 9.45 -19.14 1.41
N ALA A 26 10.78 -19.11 1.29
CA ALA A 26 11.53 -19.65 0.16
C ALA A 26 12.65 -20.62 0.61
N PRO A 27 12.32 -21.70 1.35
CA PRO A 27 13.34 -22.64 1.88
C PRO A 27 13.95 -23.54 0.80
N HIS A 28 13.30 -23.64 -0.37
CA HIS A 28 13.71 -24.51 -1.48
C HIS A 28 13.90 -23.66 -2.74
N THR A 29 15.00 -22.90 -2.74
CA THR A 29 15.35 -21.97 -3.80
C THR A 29 16.73 -22.32 -4.36
N ASP A 30 16.82 -22.41 -5.68
CA ASP A 30 18.09 -22.68 -6.37
C ASP A 30 18.95 -21.42 -6.45
N LEU A 31 18.32 -20.26 -6.55
CA LEU A 31 19.00 -18.97 -6.68
C LEU A 31 18.29 -17.86 -5.92
N PHE A 32 19.01 -17.22 -5.01
CA PHE A 32 18.61 -15.92 -4.46
C PHE A 32 19.13 -14.79 -5.35
N LEU A 33 18.29 -13.82 -5.65
CA LEU A 33 18.60 -12.69 -6.53
C LEU A 33 18.32 -11.36 -5.83
N GLU A 34 19.31 -10.47 -5.79
CA GLU A 34 19.18 -9.09 -5.33
C GLU A 34 19.40 -8.12 -6.51
N PRO A 35 18.34 -7.71 -7.24
CA PRO A 35 18.47 -6.99 -8.51
C PRO A 35 18.72 -5.47 -8.45
N ALA A 36 18.83 -4.91 -7.25
CA ALA A 36 19.29 -3.54 -6.99
C ALA A 36 20.14 -3.59 -5.71
N ALA A 37 21.28 -4.26 -5.83
CA ALA A 37 22.06 -4.70 -4.68
C ALA A 37 22.77 -3.56 -3.95
N GLY A 38 23.07 -2.44 -4.61
CA GLY A 38 23.79 -1.32 -4.02
C GLY A 38 25.10 -1.77 -3.38
N ASP A 39 25.15 -1.78 -2.05
CA ASP A 39 26.28 -2.22 -1.23
C ASP A 39 26.20 -3.69 -0.78
N GLY A 40 25.22 -4.46 -1.27
CA GLY A 40 25.04 -5.88 -0.99
C GLY A 40 24.44 -6.17 0.38
N ALA A 41 23.59 -5.27 0.89
CA ALA A 41 23.03 -5.37 2.23
C ALA A 41 22.34 -6.72 2.51
N PHE A 42 21.58 -7.28 1.55
CA PHE A 42 20.94 -8.59 1.72
C PHE A 42 21.87 -9.76 1.40
N LEU A 43 22.71 -9.66 0.35
CA LEU A 43 23.57 -10.75 -0.14
C LEU A 43 24.29 -11.54 0.96
N GLN A 44 24.86 -10.85 1.95
CA GLN A 44 25.63 -11.47 3.04
C GLN A 44 24.81 -12.41 3.94
N TYR A 45 23.48 -12.35 3.87
CA TYR A 45 22.54 -13.15 4.66
C TYR A 45 21.78 -14.20 3.84
N LEU A 46 22.05 -14.28 2.53
CA LEU A 46 21.37 -15.21 1.63
C LEU A 46 22.20 -16.48 1.43
N PRO A 47 21.58 -17.67 1.40
CA PRO A 47 22.24 -18.91 1.03
C PRO A 47 22.82 -18.84 -0.38
N THR A 48 23.95 -19.50 -0.58
CA THR A 48 24.52 -19.70 -1.92
C THR A 48 23.78 -20.82 -2.66
N PRO A 49 23.48 -20.68 -3.96
CA PRO A 49 23.83 -19.56 -4.85
C PRO A 49 23.02 -18.28 -4.60
N ALA A 50 23.73 -17.14 -4.54
CA ALA A 50 23.15 -15.80 -4.48
C ALA A 50 23.84 -14.89 -5.50
N ILE A 51 23.06 -14.08 -6.22
CA ILE A 51 23.57 -13.12 -7.21
C ILE A 51 23.05 -11.73 -6.85
N GLY A 52 23.98 -10.77 -6.73
CA GLY A 52 23.66 -9.35 -6.68
C GLY A 52 23.84 -8.71 -8.04
N ILE A 53 22.91 -7.85 -8.42
CA ILE A 53 22.97 -7.03 -9.64
C ILE A 53 22.74 -5.58 -9.24
N ASP A 54 23.54 -4.68 -9.80
CA ASP A 54 23.27 -3.26 -9.72
C ASP A 54 23.79 -2.54 -10.96
N ILE A 55 23.16 -1.43 -11.34
CA ILE A 55 23.66 -0.57 -12.43
C ILE A 55 24.90 0.22 -11.99
N ASP A 56 25.03 0.50 -10.69
CA ASP A 56 26.13 1.20 -10.05
C ASP A 56 26.51 0.51 -8.71
N PRO A 57 27.13 -0.69 -8.77
CA PRO A 57 27.45 -1.46 -7.58
C PRO A 57 28.46 -0.76 -6.68
N ARG A 58 28.28 -0.92 -5.37
CA ARG A 58 29.08 -0.26 -4.32
C ARG A 58 29.84 -1.24 -3.42
N ALA A 59 29.79 -2.52 -3.74
CA ALA A 59 30.55 -3.57 -3.09
C ALA A 59 31.10 -4.56 -4.13
N GLU A 60 32.20 -5.23 -3.78
CA GLU A 60 32.79 -6.29 -4.60
C GLU A 60 31.86 -7.50 -4.69
N GLY A 61 31.93 -8.24 -5.80
CA GLY A 61 31.11 -9.43 -6.03
C GLY A 61 29.69 -9.16 -6.54
N ILE A 62 29.28 -7.90 -6.67
CA ILE A 62 28.00 -7.51 -7.31
C ILE A 62 28.22 -7.35 -8.82
N LEU A 63 27.35 -7.98 -9.61
CA LEU A 63 27.37 -7.86 -11.06
C LEU A 63 26.91 -6.46 -11.49
N LYS A 64 27.76 -5.74 -12.21
CA LYS A 64 27.38 -4.47 -12.85
C LYS A 64 26.55 -4.74 -14.11
N ALA A 65 25.23 -4.60 -14.03
CA ALA A 65 24.33 -4.79 -15.17
C ALA A 65 22.97 -4.08 -14.96
N ASP A 66 22.24 -3.87 -16.05
CA ASP A 66 20.82 -3.50 -15.97
C ASP A 66 19.99 -4.75 -15.66
N PHE A 67 19.23 -4.70 -14.55
CA PHE A 67 18.34 -5.79 -14.16
C PHE A 67 17.32 -6.12 -15.25
N PHE A 68 16.79 -5.12 -15.97
CA PHE A 68 15.76 -5.34 -16.98
C PHE A 68 16.29 -6.12 -18.21
N GLU A 69 17.60 -6.08 -18.43
CA GLU A 69 18.28 -6.83 -19.49
C GLU A 69 18.83 -8.18 -19.00
N TRP A 70 18.93 -8.37 -17.68
CA TRP A 70 19.45 -9.59 -17.10
C TRP A 70 18.48 -10.77 -17.27
N ARG A 71 19.05 -11.98 -17.36
CA ARG A 71 18.29 -13.23 -17.49
C ARG A 71 18.80 -14.27 -16.50
N ALA A 72 17.87 -15.00 -15.92
CA ALA A 72 18.18 -16.07 -15.00
C ALA A 72 19.05 -17.17 -15.66
N PRO A 73 20.05 -17.71 -14.96
CA PRO A 73 20.79 -18.86 -15.43
C PRO A 73 19.86 -20.06 -15.67
N SER A 74 20.12 -20.83 -16.74
CA SER A 74 19.25 -21.95 -17.14
C SER A 74 19.14 -23.09 -16.12
N TRP A 75 20.10 -23.19 -15.20
CA TRP A 75 20.11 -24.18 -14.12
C TRP A 75 19.17 -23.81 -12.97
N ALA A 76 18.84 -22.53 -12.77
CA ALA A 76 17.98 -22.09 -11.69
C ALA A 76 16.50 -22.33 -12.06
N LYS A 77 15.84 -23.27 -11.39
CA LYS A 77 14.43 -23.60 -11.61
C LYS A 77 13.51 -22.92 -10.60
N SER A 78 14.01 -22.68 -9.38
CA SER A 78 13.35 -21.93 -8.32
C SER A 78 14.17 -20.70 -7.96
N ILE A 79 13.59 -19.51 -8.13
CA ILE A 79 14.26 -18.23 -7.87
C ILE A 79 13.48 -17.43 -6.83
N ALA A 80 14.19 -16.91 -5.83
CA ALA A 80 13.66 -15.95 -4.88
C ALA A 80 14.35 -14.60 -5.07
N VAL A 81 13.57 -13.54 -5.27
CA VAL A 81 14.06 -12.17 -5.37
C VAL A 81 13.89 -11.49 -4.02
N ILE A 82 14.93 -10.82 -3.53
CA ILE A 82 14.88 -9.93 -2.37
C ILE A 82 15.60 -8.63 -2.69
N THR A 83 14.97 -7.47 -2.54
CA THR A 83 15.63 -6.17 -2.81
C THR A 83 14.94 -4.98 -2.18
N ASN A 84 15.66 -3.87 -2.09
CA ASN A 84 15.13 -2.53 -1.86
C ASN A 84 15.27 -1.75 -3.18
N PRO A 85 14.30 -1.87 -4.11
CA PRO A 85 14.45 -1.32 -5.44
C PRO A 85 14.41 0.22 -5.41
N PRO A 86 14.98 0.90 -6.41
CA PRO A 86 14.70 2.33 -6.59
C PRO A 86 13.18 2.55 -6.76
N PHE A 87 12.60 3.44 -5.95
CA PHE A 87 11.14 3.63 -5.97
C PHE A 87 10.65 4.41 -7.20
N GLY A 88 11.42 5.40 -7.66
CA GLY A 88 11.04 6.29 -8.76
C GLY A 88 9.81 7.16 -8.46
N HIS A 89 9.40 7.98 -9.42
CA HIS A 89 8.23 8.83 -9.28
C HIS A 89 6.96 8.01 -9.04
N ALA A 90 6.22 8.33 -7.98
CA ALA A 90 4.99 7.63 -7.58
C ALA A 90 5.11 6.10 -7.47
N GLY A 91 6.30 5.57 -7.19
CA GLY A 91 6.55 4.13 -7.06
C GLY A 91 6.64 3.38 -8.40
N ASN A 92 6.72 4.08 -9.54
CA ASN A 92 6.71 3.46 -10.86
C ASN A 92 7.88 2.51 -11.08
N ARG A 93 9.08 2.88 -10.63
CA ARG A 93 10.26 2.06 -10.81
C ARG A 93 10.20 0.78 -9.97
N ALA A 94 9.68 0.85 -8.75
CA ALA A 94 9.45 -0.33 -7.93
C ALA A 94 8.42 -1.30 -8.57
N VAL A 95 7.39 -0.78 -9.25
CA VAL A 95 6.44 -1.62 -10.03
C VAL A 95 7.14 -2.31 -11.20
N GLU A 96 8.01 -1.62 -11.93
CA GLU A 96 8.78 -2.20 -13.02
C GLU A 96 9.70 -3.33 -12.52
N TYR A 97 10.42 -3.09 -11.42
CA TYR A 97 11.26 -4.10 -10.78
C TYR A 97 10.45 -5.33 -10.35
N TYR A 98 9.31 -5.12 -9.70
CA TYR A 98 8.41 -6.20 -9.30
C TYR A 98 7.96 -7.04 -10.51
N ASN A 99 7.46 -6.38 -11.55
CA ASN A 99 6.93 -7.08 -12.72
C ASN A 99 8.03 -7.77 -13.53
N HIS A 100 9.25 -7.22 -13.55
CA HIS A 100 10.38 -7.89 -14.17
C HIS A 100 10.81 -9.13 -13.37
N ALA A 101 10.88 -9.04 -12.04
CA ALA A 101 11.11 -10.20 -11.16
C ALA A 101 10.03 -11.27 -11.36
N ALA A 102 8.76 -10.86 -11.54
CA ALA A 102 7.63 -11.74 -11.82
C ALA A 102 7.74 -12.51 -13.15
N THR A 103 8.71 -12.22 -14.01
CA THR A 103 8.97 -13.03 -15.21
C THR A 103 9.81 -14.28 -14.94
N MET A 104 10.49 -14.35 -13.79
CA MET A 104 11.49 -15.37 -13.50
C MET A 104 11.44 -15.98 -12.08
N ALA A 105 10.88 -15.26 -11.11
CA ALA A 105 10.93 -15.65 -9.70
C ALA A 105 9.65 -16.36 -9.24
N GLU A 106 9.77 -17.24 -8.24
CA GLU A 106 8.62 -17.86 -7.57
C GLU A 106 8.29 -17.16 -6.24
N THR A 107 9.27 -16.47 -5.67
CA THR A 107 9.09 -15.61 -4.51
C THR A 107 9.68 -14.22 -4.80
N ILE A 108 8.93 -13.17 -4.49
CA ILE A 108 9.37 -11.78 -4.63
C ILE A 108 9.20 -11.09 -3.29
N ALA A 109 10.31 -10.64 -2.71
CA ALA A 109 10.34 -9.90 -1.46
C ALA A 109 10.94 -8.51 -1.69
N MET A 110 10.18 -7.45 -1.40
CA MET A 110 10.64 -6.08 -1.67
C MET A 110 10.32 -5.13 -0.53
N ILE A 111 11.25 -4.23 -0.23
CA ILE A 111 10.94 -3.00 0.50
C ILE A 111 10.26 -2.04 -0.47
N LEU A 112 9.05 -1.60 -0.18
CA LEU A 112 8.20 -0.82 -1.08
C LEU A 112 7.60 0.38 -0.34
N PRO A 113 7.31 1.51 -1.02
CA PRO A 113 6.55 2.59 -0.40
C PRO A 113 5.21 2.08 0.16
N ALA A 114 4.76 2.59 1.31
CA ALA A 114 3.50 2.17 1.93
C ALA A 114 2.25 2.33 1.04
N SER A 115 2.33 3.15 -0.02
CA SER A 115 1.29 3.24 -1.05
C SER A 115 1.04 1.93 -1.81
N PHE A 116 1.94 0.95 -1.76
CA PHE A 116 1.74 -0.37 -2.37
C PHE A 116 0.58 -1.16 -1.74
N ARG A 117 0.11 -0.77 -0.54
CA ARG A 117 -1.15 -1.26 0.05
C ARG A 117 -2.40 -0.85 -0.73
N LYS A 118 -2.33 0.25 -1.49
CA LYS A 118 -3.50 0.81 -2.17
C LYS A 118 -3.89 -0.04 -3.36
N ALA A 119 -5.20 -0.23 -3.55
CA ALA A 119 -5.78 -0.94 -4.69
C ALA A 119 -5.27 -0.44 -6.05
N SER A 120 -4.95 0.84 -6.19
CA SER A 120 -4.36 1.42 -7.40
C SER A 120 -2.94 0.93 -7.69
N MET A 121 -2.13 0.66 -6.66
CA MET A 121 -0.79 0.10 -6.80
C MET A 121 -0.85 -1.41 -7.00
N LEU A 122 -1.63 -2.10 -6.19
CA LEU A 122 -1.85 -3.55 -6.31
C LEU A 122 -2.30 -3.97 -7.72
N SER A 123 -3.17 -3.18 -8.37
CA SER A 123 -3.61 -3.48 -9.74
C SER A 123 -2.51 -3.40 -10.81
N ARG A 124 -1.35 -2.86 -10.48
CA ARG A 124 -0.21 -2.69 -11.41
C ARG A 124 0.83 -3.80 -11.28
N LEU A 125 0.72 -4.62 -10.24
CA LEU A 125 1.61 -5.77 -10.01
C LEU A 125 1.08 -6.98 -10.79
N ASP A 126 1.97 -7.90 -11.16
CA ASP A 126 1.62 -9.17 -11.80
C ASP A 126 0.54 -9.90 -10.97
N PRO A 127 -0.59 -10.29 -11.58
CA PRO A 127 -1.70 -10.88 -10.86
C PRO A 127 -1.45 -12.34 -10.46
N ARG A 128 -0.43 -13.02 -11.00
CA ARG A 128 -0.10 -14.41 -10.66
C ARG A 128 0.59 -14.55 -9.29
N PHE A 129 0.65 -13.48 -8.51
CA PHE A 129 1.27 -13.47 -7.19
C PHE A 129 0.27 -13.10 -6.11
N GLU A 130 0.37 -13.81 -4.98
CA GLU A 130 -0.36 -13.54 -3.75
C GLU A 130 0.59 -12.95 -2.70
N LEU A 131 0.12 -11.97 -1.92
CA LEU A 131 0.85 -11.42 -0.78
C LEU A 131 0.75 -12.41 0.38
N VAL A 132 1.87 -12.97 0.82
CA VAL A 132 1.91 -13.97 1.90
C VAL A 132 2.42 -13.38 3.22
N GLU A 133 3.18 -12.30 3.17
CA GLU A 133 3.62 -11.57 4.35
C GLU A 133 3.79 -10.08 4.04
N GLU A 134 3.46 -9.24 5.02
CA GLU A 134 3.76 -7.81 5.02
C GLU A 134 4.25 -7.38 6.41
N LEU A 135 5.33 -6.60 6.44
CA LEU A 135 5.88 -5.99 7.65
C LEU A 135 5.91 -4.47 7.52
N ASP A 136 5.41 -3.78 8.53
CA ASP A 136 5.53 -2.33 8.65
C ASP A 136 6.98 -1.91 8.94
N LEU A 137 7.50 -1.01 8.12
CA LEU A 137 8.80 -0.39 8.30
C LEU A 137 8.61 1.14 8.30
N PRO A 138 8.05 1.71 9.38
CA PRO A 138 7.82 3.14 9.47
C PRO A 138 9.13 3.93 9.57
N ASP A 139 9.09 5.20 9.15
CA ASP A 139 10.18 6.16 9.32
C ASP A 139 11.53 5.75 8.73
N GLU A 140 11.50 5.07 7.58
CA GLU A 140 12.69 4.55 6.92
C GLU A 140 13.56 5.69 6.37
N PRO A 141 14.85 5.77 6.76
CA PRO A 141 15.75 6.78 6.23
C PRO A 141 16.04 6.51 4.75
N PHE A 142 15.78 7.51 3.93
CA PHE A 142 16.06 7.54 2.50
C PHE A 142 16.84 8.79 2.18
N ARG A 143 17.96 8.68 1.46
CA ARG A 143 18.69 9.84 0.98
C ARG A 143 18.06 10.35 -0.31
N ARG A 144 17.85 11.65 -0.42
CA ARG A 144 17.48 12.32 -1.67
C ARG A 144 18.19 13.66 -1.76
N ASP A 145 18.81 13.98 -2.89
CA ASP A 145 19.52 15.24 -3.12
C ASP A 145 20.55 15.57 -2.00
N GLY A 146 21.17 14.53 -1.42
CA GLY A 146 22.10 14.65 -0.29
C GLY A 146 21.46 14.81 1.11
N GLU A 147 20.13 14.96 1.19
CA GLU A 147 19.38 15.07 2.44
C GLU A 147 18.80 13.73 2.89
N ILE A 148 18.67 13.52 4.20
CA ILE A 148 17.98 12.36 4.76
C ILE A 148 16.49 12.71 4.92
N HIS A 149 15.64 12.01 4.18
CA HIS A 149 14.20 11.99 4.39
C HIS A 149 13.78 10.72 5.10
N ARG A 150 12.60 10.77 5.73
CA ARG A 150 11.91 9.59 6.25
C ARG A 150 10.66 9.31 5.45
N VAL A 151 10.44 8.04 5.14
CA VAL A 151 9.28 7.56 4.38
C VAL A 151 8.72 6.31 5.04
N ASN A 152 7.40 6.18 5.00
CA ASN A 152 6.76 4.92 5.38
C ASN A 152 6.94 3.92 4.24
N VAL A 153 7.59 2.81 4.56
CA VAL A 153 7.75 1.68 3.66
C VAL A 153 7.18 0.43 4.31
N VAL A 154 6.96 -0.57 3.49
CA VAL A 154 6.52 -1.90 3.86
C VAL A 154 7.50 -2.89 3.28
N PHE A 155 7.77 -3.98 3.97
CA PHE A 155 8.39 -5.14 3.36
C PHE A 155 7.31 -6.14 3.02
N GLN A 156 7.19 -6.50 1.75
CA GLN A 156 6.18 -7.44 1.29
C GLN A 156 6.84 -8.67 0.68
N ILE A 157 6.36 -9.86 1.05
CA ILE A 157 6.72 -11.13 0.44
C ILE A 157 5.53 -11.64 -0.37
N TRP A 158 5.78 -11.90 -1.64
CA TRP A 158 4.82 -12.35 -2.62
C TRP A 158 5.21 -13.72 -3.15
N ARG A 159 4.25 -14.62 -3.28
CA ARG A 159 4.44 -15.97 -3.80
C ARG A 159 3.70 -16.16 -5.12
N ARG A 160 4.34 -16.76 -6.12
CA ARG A 160 3.66 -17.12 -7.36
C ARG A 160 2.61 -18.19 -7.08
N THR A 161 1.47 -18.03 -7.74
CA THR A 161 0.36 -18.95 -7.72
C THR A 161 0.01 -19.35 -9.15
N GLY A 162 -0.66 -20.49 -9.31
CA GLY A 162 -1.16 -20.95 -10.61
C GLY A 162 -2.43 -20.22 -11.09
N ILE A 163 -2.97 -19.30 -10.30
CA ILE A 163 -4.25 -18.63 -10.56
C ILE A 163 -4.06 -17.13 -10.41
N GLU A 164 -4.51 -16.35 -11.39
CA GLU A 164 -4.46 -14.89 -11.28
C GLU A 164 -5.37 -14.39 -10.15
N ARG A 165 -4.83 -13.56 -9.25
CA ARG A 165 -5.63 -12.87 -8.24
C ARG A 165 -6.65 -11.96 -8.92
N PRO A 166 -7.84 -11.81 -8.32
CA PRO A 166 -8.82 -10.85 -8.82
C PRO A 166 -8.26 -9.42 -8.77
N ALA A 167 -8.65 -8.61 -9.75
CA ALA A 167 -8.32 -7.20 -9.74
C ALA A 167 -8.91 -6.52 -8.49
N PRO A 168 -8.13 -5.69 -7.77
CA PRO A 168 -8.66 -4.95 -6.63
C PRO A 168 -9.85 -4.09 -7.02
N LEU A 169 -10.92 -4.15 -6.24
CA LEU A 169 -12.09 -3.29 -6.42
C LEU A 169 -11.70 -1.83 -6.15
N LYS A 170 -12.25 -0.90 -6.95
CA LYS A 170 -12.01 0.54 -6.84
C LYS A 170 -13.33 1.30 -6.91
N PRO A 171 -14.29 1.04 -5.99
CA PRO A 171 -15.60 1.68 -6.04
C PRO A 171 -15.46 3.18 -5.79
N THR A 172 -16.12 4.03 -6.56
CA THR A 172 -16.06 5.49 -6.36
C THR A 172 -17.43 6.13 -6.18
N THR A 173 -18.47 5.31 -6.19
CA THR A 173 -19.87 5.66 -6.06
C THR A 173 -20.51 4.73 -5.05
N HIS A 174 -21.57 5.22 -4.40
CA HIS A 174 -22.35 4.44 -3.46
C HIS A 174 -23.81 4.91 -3.54
N ARG A 175 -24.78 4.04 -3.24
CA ARG A 175 -26.21 4.40 -3.35
C ARG A 175 -26.66 5.40 -2.27
N ASP A 176 -25.96 5.42 -1.13
CA ASP A 176 -26.31 6.25 0.03
C ASP A 176 -25.74 7.68 -0.04
N PHE A 177 -24.79 7.96 -0.95
CA PHE A 177 -24.16 9.28 -1.05
C PHE A 177 -23.41 9.49 -2.38
N GLU A 178 -23.20 10.75 -2.71
CA GLU A 178 -22.44 11.21 -3.86
C GLU A 178 -21.31 12.15 -3.44
N PHE A 179 -20.19 12.07 -4.16
CA PHE A 179 -19.11 13.05 -4.03
C PHE A 179 -19.33 14.21 -5.00
N VAL A 180 -19.79 15.34 -4.49
CA VAL A 180 -20.11 16.54 -5.29
C VAL A 180 -18.88 17.44 -5.51
N ARG A 181 -18.97 18.36 -6.48
CA ARG A 181 -17.85 19.25 -6.83
C ARG A 181 -17.89 20.56 -6.06
N SER A 182 -19.09 21.09 -5.85
CA SER A 182 -19.30 22.33 -5.10
C SER A 182 -19.54 22.04 -3.63
N ILE A 183 -19.03 22.92 -2.77
CA ILE A 183 -19.35 22.90 -1.34
C ILE A 183 -20.81 23.27 -1.08
N ASP A 184 -21.44 24.04 -1.98
CA ASP A 184 -22.85 24.46 -1.87
C ASP A 184 -23.84 23.33 -2.16
N GLU A 185 -23.37 22.27 -2.84
CA GLU A 185 -24.18 21.09 -3.15
C GLU A 185 -24.10 20.01 -2.05
N ALA A 186 -23.29 20.24 -1.01
CA ALA A 186 -22.88 19.21 -0.07
C ALA A 186 -23.56 19.39 1.28
N ASP A 187 -23.86 18.26 1.92
CA ASP A 187 -24.41 18.24 3.27
C ASP A 187 -23.28 18.36 4.31
N PHE A 188 -22.13 17.75 4.04
CA PHE A 188 -20.94 17.81 4.89
C PHE A 188 -19.67 17.56 4.07
N ALA A 189 -18.51 17.71 4.71
CA ALA A 189 -17.22 17.42 4.11
C ALA A 189 -16.46 16.33 4.86
N VAL A 190 -15.62 15.59 4.14
CA VAL A 190 -14.65 14.64 4.69
C VAL A 190 -13.24 15.15 4.41
N ARG A 191 -12.44 15.35 5.45
CA ARG A 191 -11.04 15.73 5.30
C ARG A 191 -10.29 14.60 4.59
N ARG A 192 -9.69 14.87 3.43
CA ARG A 192 -9.02 13.85 2.62
C ARG A 192 -7.50 13.83 2.70
N VAL A 193 -6.87 14.91 3.15
CA VAL A 193 -5.40 15.04 3.22
C VAL A 193 -4.99 15.64 4.57
N GLY A 194 -3.88 15.15 5.12
CA GLY A 194 -3.25 15.64 6.34
C GLY A 194 -3.57 14.79 7.57
N ALA A 195 -3.04 15.17 8.75
CA ALA A 195 -3.15 14.40 9.99
C ALA A 195 -4.59 14.03 10.38
N ARG A 196 -5.55 14.90 10.03
CA ARG A 196 -6.99 14.71 10.27
C ARG A 196 -7.72 14.04 9.10
N ALA A 197 -7.03 13.39 8.16
CA ALA A 197 -7.69 12.65 7.09
C ALA A 197 -8.69 11.64 7.69
N GLY A 198 -9.92 11.65 7.17
CA GLY A 198 -11.05 10.86 7.66
C GLY A 198 -12.00 11.66 8.56
N ALA A 199 -11.58 12.82 9.04
CA ALA A 199 -12.43 13.67 9.88
C ALA A 199 -13.65 14.17 9.09
N ILE A 200 -14.82 14.04 9.72
CA ILE A 200 -16.08 14.58 9.24
C ILE A 200 -16.18 16.03 9.69
N LEU A 201 -16.49 16.92 8.76
CA LEU A 201 -16.50 18.37 8.94
C LEU A 201 -17.86 18.93 8.55
N ASP A 202 -18.39 19.81 9.39
CA ASP A 202 -19.59 20.57 9.07
C ASP A 202 -19.29 21.67 8.05
N ILE A 203 -20.29 22.02 7.25
CA ILE A 203 -20.21 23.11 6.28
C ILE A 203 -21.01 24.29 6.85
N PRO A 204 -20.34 25.37 7.28
CA PRO A 204 -21.05 26.55 7.77
C PRO A 204 -21.87 27.22 6.66
N PRO A 205 -23.02 27.81 6.99
CA PRO A 205 -23.89 28.45 6.02
C PRO A 205 -23.28 29.71 5.40
N THR A 206 -22.35 30.37 6.09
CA THR A 206 -21.69 31.59 5.61
C THR A 206 -20.34 31.29 4.96
N CYS A 207 -20.02 31.98 3.87
CA CYS A 207 -18.76 31.81 3.14
C CYS A 207 -17.52 32.03 4.04
N ASN A 208 -17.58 33.01 4.96
CA ASN A 208 -16.50 33.30 5.89
C ASN A 208 -16.24 32.15 6.89
N GLY A 209 -17.26 31.34 7.20
CA GLY A 209 -17.13 30.18 8.08
C GLY A 209 -16.45 28.98 7.40
N ARG A 210 -16.33 28.96 6.07
CA ARG A 210 -15.84 27.80 5.30
C ARG A 210 -14.31 27.75 5.16
N LYS A 211 -13.56 28.52 5.96
CA LYS A 211 -12.09 28.52 5.95
C LYS A 211 -11.56 27.11 6.25
N GLY A 212 -10.69 26.58 5.39
CA GLY A 212 -10.13 25.23 5.52
C GLY A 212 -10.95 24.11 4.84
N LEU A 213 -12.08 24.45 4.20
CA LEU A 213 -12.90 23.54 3.39
C LEU A 213 -12.56 23.63 1.90
N ALA A 214 -11.29 23.70 1.54
CA ALA A 214 -10.86 23.70 0.14
C ALA A 214 -11.03 22.32 -0.50
N ARG A 215 -11.37 22.27 -1.79
CA ARG A 215 -11.54 21.03 -2.57
C ARG A 215 -10.26 20.18 -2.65
N SER A 216 -9.09 20.81 -2.60
CA SER A 216 -7.81 20.10 -2.62
C SER A 216 -7.58 19.25 -1.37
N SER A 217 -8.14 19.65 -0.23
CA SER A 217 -7.96 18.99 1.06
C SER A 217 -9.21 18.27 1.57
N ASN A 218 -10.38 18.44 0.95
CA ASN A 218 -11.63 17.82 1.39
C ASN A 218 -12.41 17.18 0.23
N TYR A 219 -13.16 16.14 0.54
CA TYR A 219 -14.25 15.66 -0.29
C TYR A 219 -15.57 16.23 0.21
N PHE A 220 -16.40 16.70 -0.70
CA PHE A 220 -17.74 17.17 -0.39
C PHE A 220 -18.74 16.05 -0.64
N VAL A 221 -19.61 15.79 0.33
CA VAL A 221 -20.52 14.65 0.32
C VAL A 221 -21.94 15.15 0.40
N ARG A 222 -22.78 14.66 -0.51
CA ARG A 222 -24.23 14.82 -0.49
C ARG A 222 -24.85 13.46 -0.27
N ALA A 223 -25.75 13.32 0.69
CA ALA A 223 -26.50 12.10 0.91
C ALA A 223 -27.47 11.85 -0.25
N ALA A 224 -27.65 10.57 -0.58
CA ALA A 224 -28.59 10.09 -1.57
C ALA A 224 -29.30 8.85 -1.00
N GLY A 225 -30.59 8.67 -1.23
CA GLY A 225 -31.33 7.49 -0.77
C GLY A 225 -31.53 7.33 0.76
N VAL A 226 -30.71 7.96 1.60
CA VAL A 226 -30.82 8.01 3.08
C VAL A 226 -30.55 9.43 3.59
N SER A 227 -30.80 9.70 4.87
CA SER A 227 -30.57 11.03 5.46
C SER A 227 -29.07 11.35 5.61
N ALA A 228 -28.72 12.64 5.51
CA ALA A 228 -27.36 13.13 5.72
C ALA A 228 -26.78 12.71 7.08
N ASP A 229 -27.59 12.77 8.15
CA ASP A 229 -27.17 12.33 9.48
C ASP A 229 -26.81 10.84 9.54
N ALA A 230 -27.54 9.98 8.82
CA ALA A 230 -27.24 8.55 8.78
C ALA A 230 -25.91 8.26 8.05
N VAL A 231 -25.64 8.95 6.93
CA VAL A 231 -24.36 8.86 6.22
C VAL A 231 -23.24 9.36 7.12
N ARG A 232 -23.42 10.54 7.72
CA ARG A 232 -22.45 11.20 8.60
C ARG A 232 -22.08 10.31 9.78
N ALA A 233 -23.08 9.76 10.47
CA ALA A 233 -22.88 8.88 11.63
C ALA A 233 -22.18 7.57 11.25
N THR A 234 -22.41 7.06 10.03
CA THR A 234 -21.72 5.86 9.54
C THR A 234 -20.26 6.16 9.21
N MET A 235 -20.00 7.24 8.46
CA MET A 235 -18.63 7.65 8.13
C MET A 235 -17.82 8.04 9.38
N ALA A 236 -18.43 8.67 10.38
CA ALA A 236 -17.77 9.06 11.62
C ALA A 236 -17.30 7.88 12.48
N ALA A 237 -17.87 6.68 12.28
CA ALA A 237 -17.48 5.47 13.00
C ALA A 237 -16.43 4.64 12.26
N ILE A 238 -16.06 5.02 11.04
CA ILE A 238 -14.99 4.35 10.31
C ILE A 238 -13.65 4.68 10.97
N ASP A 239 -12.88 3.64 11.28
CA ASP A 239 -11.47 3.83 11.57
C ASP A 239 -10.67 3.94 10.25
N PHE A 240 -10.02 5.08 10.07
CA PHE A 240 -9.17 5.38 8.92
C PHE A 240 -7.67 5.24 9.22
N SER A 241 -7.29 4.62 10.34
CA SER A 241 -5.89 4.36 10.73
C SER A 241 -5.09 3.69 9.60
N ASP A 242 -5.56 2.56 9.06
CA ASP A 242 -4.87 1.80 8.01
C ASP A 242 -4.77 2.56 6.69
N ALA A 243 -5.85 3.24 6.28
CA ALA A 243 -5.86 4.07 5.08
C ALA A 243 -4.85 5.23 5.19
N ARG A 244 -4.67 5.78 6.41
CA ARG A 244 -3.65 6.81 6.68
C ARG A 244 -2.25 6.23 6.67
N ALA A 245 -2.03 5.06 7.26
CA ALA A 245 -0.75 4.35 7.30
C ALA A 245 -0.27 3.92 5.90
N SER A 246 -1.20 3.70 4.96
CA SER A 246 -0.93 3.37 3.56
C SER A 246 -0.38 4.53 2.71
N ASN A 247 0.14 5.59 3.33
CA ASN A 247 0.70 6.75 2.65
C ASN A 247 2.19 6.91 2.96
N VAL A 248 2.95 7.33 1.95
CA VAL A 248 4.42 7.46 2.00
C VAL A 248 4.88 8.52 3.03
N LYS A 249 4.18 9.65 3.13
CA LYS A 249 4.54 10.77 4.03
C LYS A 249 3.32 11.47 4.62
N VAL A 250 2.49 12.05 3.75
CA VAL A 250 1.30 12.79 4.17
C VAL A 250 0.10 11.86 4.09
N PRO A 251 -0.65 11.64 5.19
CA PRO A 251 -1.85 10.83 5.18
C PRO A 251 -2.85 11.38 4.15
N SER A 252 -3.41 10.48 3.35
CA SER A 252 -4.48 10.80 2.43
C SER A 252 -5.40 9.61 2.24
N ILE A 253 -6.69 9.88 2.10
CA ILE A 253 -7.73 8.87 1.91
C ILE A 253 -8.39 9.10 0.57
N ALA A 254 -8.43 8.09 -0.28
CA ALA A 254 -9.09 8.09 -1.57
C ALA A 254 -10.60 7.85 -1.43
N LYS A 255 -11.37 8.27 -2.44
CA LYS A 255 -12.81 7.94 -2.54
C LYS A 255 -13.06 6.44 -2.43
N THR A 256 -12.18 5.63 -3.01
CA THR A 256 -12.26 4.16 -2.97
C THR A 256 -12.19 3.62 -1.56
N GLU A 257 -11.30 4.17 -0.73
CA GLU A 257 -11.17 3.76 0.68
C GLU A 257 -12.42 4.16 1.47
N ILE A 258 -12.97 5.37 1.24
CA ILE A 258 -14.21 5.82 1.88
C ILE A 258 -15.38 4.90 1.52
N VAL A 259 -15.59 4.61 0.23
CA VAL A 259 -16.73 3.77 -0.20
C VAL A 259 -16.60 2.36 0.36
N THR A 260 -15.43 1.72 0.23
CA THR A 260 -15.20 0.37 0.74
C THR A 260 -15.41 0.27 2.25
N LEU A 261 -14.85 1.21 3.02
CA LEU A 261 -14.98 1.21 4.48
C LEU A 261 -16.41 1.55 4.93
N TYR A 262 -17.11 2.41 4.17
CA TYR A 262 -18.52 2.71 4.43
C TYR A 262 -19.42 1.48 4.26
N ASP A 263 -19.24 0.74 3.16
CA ASP A 263 -19.97 -0.51 2.91
C ASP A 263 -19.72 -1.54 4.02
N ALA A 264 -18.46 -1.73 4.41
CA ALA A 264 -18.09 -2.61 5.50
C ALA A 264 -18.75 -2.19 6.83
N MET A 265 -18.72 -0.89 7.15
CA MET A 265 -19.33 -0.35 8.37
C MET A 265 -20.86 -0.52 8.37
N LYS A 266 -21.53 -0.33 7.23
CA LYS A 266 -22.97 -0.59 7.11
C LYS A 266 -23.31 -2.05 7.35
N TRP A 267 -22.52 -2.95 6.78
CA TRP A 267 -22.71 -4.39 6.98
C TRP A 267 -22.57 -4.77 8.45
N LEU A 268 -21.52 -4.29 9.13
CA LEU A 268 -21.29 -4.53 10.56
C LEU A 268 -22.48 -4.04 11.41
N ARG A 269 -22.94 -2.81 11.19
CA ARG A 269 -24.09 -2.24 11.92
C ARG A 269 -25.40 -2.98 11.65
N GLY A 270 -25.59 -3.46 10.41
CA GLY A 270 -26.74 -4.28 10.04
C GLY A 270 -26.81 -5.57 10.85
N GLN A 271 -25.67 -6.24 11.03
CA GLN A 271 -25.56 -7.47 11.83
C GLN A 271 -25.84 -7.24 13.32
N THR A 272 -25.32 -6.16 13.90
CA THR A 272 -25.59 -5.81 15.31
C THR A 272 -27.09 -5.60 15.55
N SER A 273 -27.81 -4.99 14.60
CA SER A 273 -29.27 -4.80 14.73
C SER A 273 -30.08 -6.09 14.65
N VAL A 274 -29.59 -7.10 13.92
CA VAL A 274 -30.25 -8.41 13.81
C VAL A 274 -29.99 -9.24 15.07
N ALA A 275 -28.76 -9.23 15.60
CA ALA A 275 -28.41 -9.92 16.83
C ALA A 275 -29.17 -9.36 18.06
N ASP A 276 -29.37 -8.04 18.13
CA ASP A 276 -30.13 -7.39 19.22
C ASP A 276 -31.65 -7.68 19.15
N ARG A 277 -32.19 -7.88 17.93
CA ARG A 277 -33.59 -8.32 17.76
C ARG A 277 -33.82 -9.77 18.15
N SER A 278 -32.83 -10.66 17.96
CA SER A 278 -32.92 -12.05 18.41
C SER A 278 -32.76 -12.23 19.93
N ALA A 279 -32.30 -11.19 20.65
CA ALA A 279 -32.09 -11.24 22.09
C ALA A 279 -33.26 -10.70 22.94
N ARG A 280 -34.35 -10.23 22.31
CA ARG A 280 -35.54 -9.78 23.04
C ARG A 280 -36.49 -10.96 23.29
N PRO A 281 -36.74 -11.37 24.55
CA PRO A 281 -37.72 -12.40 24.83
C PRO A 281 -39.11 -11.89 24.45
N SER A 282 -39.84 -12.70 23.67
CA SER A 282 -41.25 -12.49 23.36
C SER A 282 -42.07 -12.61 24.64
N PHE A 283 -42.43 -11.48 25.24
CA PHE A 283 -43.53 -11.44 26.19
C PHE A 283 -44.83 -11.37 25.40
N GLU A 284 -45.42 -12.54 25.14
CA GLU A 284 -46.82 -12.65 24.75
C GLU A 284 -47.71 -12.35 25.96
N HIS A 285 -48.57 -11.35 25.83
CA HIS A 285 -49.63 -11.06 26.81
C HIS A 285 -50.77 -12.09 26.66
N SER A 286 -51.11 -12.74 27.78
CA SER A 286 -52.42 -13.37 28.00
C SER A 286 -53.46 -12.34 28.39
#